data_AF-A0A7Y3D5I9-F1
#
_entry.id   AF-A0A7Y3D5I9-F1
#
_cell.length_a   1.000
_cell.length_b   1.000
_cell.length_c   1.000
_cell.angle_alpha   90.00
_cell.angle_beta   90.00
_cell.angle_gamma   90.00
#
_symmetry.space_group_name_H-M   'P 1'
#
loop_
_entity.id
_entity.type
_entity.pdbx_description
1 polymer ?
#
loop_
_entity_poly.entity_id
_entity_poly.type
_entity_poly.pdbx_seq_one_letter_code
_entity_poly.pdbx_strand_id
1 'polypeptide(L)'
;MQIKFIAAVVLVGVLAVMSAYTVETGNVAVERTLGKVDHEEKEQGLNFKMPFLTNSIEFSAKEIAIDINDLTPKAADNLSLKDLDVSVFYRVPQHRVSELMVKYAAAAARGQDGVYMPAYGLLYREARAAIYEQVSRIDSLQLHKQRDMLQNEVLGELQGRLERTDPGDIIITRVVVRALNTDPSIEAAIRDAVEAEKRLEAKQVQVEIAKKDAEIEIERAKGIAEANNIINSSLTAEYLQHEVNKALQRFADNEGSVVVIPANMQGFDLILDSGQLRRGGN
;
A
#
# COMPACT_ATOMS: atom_id res chain seq x y z
N MET A 1 -19.93 61.67 49.79
CA MET A 1 -18.94 60.60 50.04
C MET A 1 -19.43 59.24 49.54
N GLN A 2 -20.68 58.87 49.81
CA GLN A 2 -21.22 57.55 49.43
C GLN A 2 -21.27 57.26 47.92
N ILE A 3 -21.61 58.24 47.08
CA ILE A 3 -21.62 58.05 45.61
C ILE A 3 -20.21 57.71 45.07
N LYS A 4 -19.16 58.36 45.60
CA LYS A 4 -17.78 58.07 45.21
C LYS A 4 -17.34 56.67 45.65
N PHE A 5 -17.81 56.23 46.81
CA PHE A 5 -17.55 54.87 47.33
C PHE A 5 -18.26 53.81 46.48
N ILE A 6 -19.54 54.02 46.15
CA ILE A 6 -20.31 53.12 45.28
C ILE A 6 -19.67 53.05 43.88
N ALA A 7 -19.27 54.20 43.31
CA ALA A 7 -18.59 54.24 42.02
C ALA A 7 -17.25 53.49 42.04
N ALA A 8 -16.47 53.59 43.12
CA ALA A 8 -15.22 52.87 43.27
C ALA A 8 -15.44 51.34 43.39
N VAL A 9 -16.44 50.90 44.14
CA VAL A 9 -16.80 49.47 44.26
C VAL A 9 -17.27 48.90 42.93
N VAL A 10 -18.10 49.64 42.19
CA VAL A 10 -18.56 49.24 40.85
C VAL A 10 -17.38 49.17 39.87
N LEU A 11 -16.46 50.14 39.90
CA LEU A 11 -15.27 50.14 39.05
C LEU A 11 -14.37 48.92 39.34
N VAL A 12 -14.14 48.60 40.61
CA VAL A 12 -13.34 47.42 41.01
C VAL A 12 -14.05 46.13 40.59
N GLY A 13 -15.37 46.05 40.75
CA GLY A 13 -16.16 44.91 40.29
C GLY A 13 -16.07 44.70 38.77
N VAL A 14 -16.17 45.77 37.98
CA VAL A 14 -16.02 45.71 36.52
C VAL A 14 -14.62 45.29 36.12
N LEU A 15 -13.58 45.83 36.77
CA LEU A 15 -12.19 45.45 36.51
C LEU A 15 -11.93 43.97 36.87
N ALA A 16 -12.49 43.48 37.96
CA ALA A 16 -12.36 42.08 38.36
C ALA A 16 -13.00 41.12 37.33
N VAL A 17 -14.21 41.44 36.85
CA VAL A 17 -14.89 40.63 35.81
C VAL A 17 -14.12 40.66 34.50
N MET A 18 -13.59 41.82 34.09
CA MET A 18 -12.81 41.96 32.85
C MET A 18 -11.41 41.34 32.92
N SER A 19 -10.90 41.08 34.13
CA SER A 19 -9.61 40.42 34.35
C SER A 19 -9.68 38.91 34.18
N ALA A 20 -10.84 38.30 34.44
CA ALA A 20 -11.02 36.85 34.34
C ALA A 20 -11.31 36.43 32.90
N TYR A 21 -10.63 35.39 32.43
CA TYR A 21 -10.93 34.75 31.15
C TYR A 21 -10.72 33.23 31.27
N THR A 22 -11.39 32.48 30.39
CA THR A 22 -11.33 31.02 30.40
C THR A 22 -10.68 30.51 29.13
N VAL A 23 -9.76 29.56 29.27
CA VAL A 23 -9.13 28.86 28.14
C VAL A 23 -9.77 27.50 27.98
N GLU A 24 -10.24 27.18 26.78
CA GLU A 24 -10.84 25.89 26.48
C GLU A 24 -9.83 24.73 26.58
N THR A 25 -10.34 23.55 26.93
CA THR A 25 -9.54 22.33 27.04
C THR A 25 -8.82 22.01 25.73
N GLY A 26 -7.51 21.76 25.82
CA GLY A 26 -6.63 21.48 24.68
C GLY A 26 -6.13 22.71 23.91
N ASN A 27 -6.50 23.92 24.33
CA ASN A 27 -5.91 25.17 23.85
C ASN A 27 -4.95 25.73 24.90
N VAL A 28 -4.07 26.63 24.46
CA VAL A 28 -3.19 27.41 25.34
C VAL A 28 -3.31 28.88 25.01
N ALA A 29 -3.30 29.72 26.03
CA ALA A 29 -3.33 31.16 25.84
C ALA A 29 -1.92 31.74 25.94
N VAL A 30 -1.56 32.57 24.96
CA VAL A 30 -0.34 33.37 24.98
C VAL A 30 -0.72 34.82 25.26
N GLU A 31 -0.16 35.37 26.33
CA GLU A 31 -0.43 36.74 26.76
C GLU A 31 0.55 37.73 26.13
N ARG A 32 0.04 38.88 25.71
CA ARG A 32 0.82 40.01 25.21
C ARG A 32 0.54 41.23 26.06
N THR A 33 1.51 41.64 26.85
CA THR A 33 1.43 42.81 27.73
C THR A 33 2.24 43.96 27.15
N LEU A 34 1.56 45.07 26.83
CA LEU A 34 2.20 46.29 26.27
C LEU A 34 3.12 46.03 25.07
N GLY A 35 2.74 45.06 24.22
CA GLY A 35 3.48 44.72 23.01
C GLY A 35 4.54 43.63 23.18
N LYS A 36 4.95 43.29 24.41
CA LYS A 36 5.84 42.16 24.72
C LYS A 36 5.03 40.88 24.89
N VAL A 37 5.50 39.79 24.29
CA VAL A 37 4.90 38.46 24.45
C VAL A 37 5.47 37.84 25.72
N ASP A 38 4.59 37.33 26.56
CA ASP A 38 4.98 36.51 27.70
C ASP A 38 5.24 35.07 27.21
N HIS A 39 6.36 34.50 27.64
CA HIS A 39 6.73 33.12 27.31
C HIS A 39 6.11 32.11 28.28
N GLU A 40 5.39 32.57 29.29
CA GLU A 40 4.60 31.71 30.16
C GLU A 40 3.23 31.44 29.53
N GLU A 41 3.07 30.28 28.87
CA GLU A 41 1.78 29.89 28.34
C GLU A 41 0.78 29.56 29.46
N LYS A 42 -0.43 30.12 29.37
CA LYS A 42 -1.50 29.84 30.32
C LYS A 42 -2.29 28.62 29.87
N GLU A 43 -2.33 27.62 30.75
CA GLU A 43 -3.03 26.35 30.55
C GLU A 43 -4.56 26.51 30.60
N GLN A 44 -5.25 25.41 30.28
CA GLN A 44 -6.71 25.31 30.31
C GLN A 44 -7.29 25.65 31.70
N GLY A 45 -8.40 26.39 31.71
CA GLY A 45 -9.08 26.79 32.94
C GLY A 45 -9.24 28.31 33.11
N LEU A 46 -9.56 28.72 34.34
CA LEU A 46 -9.76 30.13 34.69
C LEU A 46 -8.41 30.81 34.89
N ASN A 47 -8.13 31.81 34.07
CA ASN A 47 -6.93 32.62 34.14
C ASN A 47 -7.27 34.09 34.37
N PHE A 48 -6.30 34.84 34.88
CA PHE A 48 -6.45 36.25 35.20
C PHE A 48 -5.41 37.07 34.46
N LYS A 49 -5.86 38.08 33.72
CA LYS A 49 -5.02 39.04 32.99
C LYS A 49 -5.25 40.45 33.49
N MET A 50 -4.27 41.33 33.29
CA MET A 50 -4.46 42.76 33.55
C MET A 50 -5.41 43.35 32.48
N PRO A 51 -6.60 43.86 32.86
CA PRO A 51 -7.53 44.41 31.90
C PRO A 51 -6.89 45.60 31.17
N PHE A 52 -7.15 45.72 29.86
CA PHE A 52 -6.63 46.75 28.94
C PHE A 52 -5.12 46.71 28.61
N LEU A 53 -4.27 46.19 29.50
CA LEU A 53 -2.81 46.13 29.28
C LEU A 53 -2.37 44.82 28.63
N THR A 54 -3.09 43.73 28.91
CA THR A 54 -2.75 42.38 28.48
C THR A 54 -3.81 41.85 27.52
N ASN A 55 -3.38 41.50 26.31
CA ASN A 55 -4.20 40.79 25.34
C ASN A 55 -3.87 39.30 25.40
N SER A 56 -4.89 38.45 25.53
CA SER A 56 -4.73 36.99 25.51
C SER A 56 -5.17 36.48 24.15
N ILE A 57 -4.31 35.69 23.50
CA ILE A 57 -4.60 35.04 22.22
C ILE A 57 -4.56 33.54 22.44
N GLU A 58 -5.66 32.87 22.13
CA GLU A 58 -5.78 31.42 22.26
C GLU A 58 -5.26 30.72 21.01
N PHE A 59 -4.37 29.76 21.23
CA PHE A 59 -3.82 28.87 20.23
C PHE A 59 -4.23 27.43 20.51
N SER A 60 -4.48 26.66 19.46
CA SER A 60 -4.79 25.25 19.57
C SER A 60 -3.50 24.46 19.77
N ALA A 61 -3.43 23.66 20.85
CA ALA A 61 -2.38 22.65 21.06
C ALA A 61 -2.85 21.24 20.65
N LYS A 62 -4.06 21.14 20.06
CA LYS A 62 -4.63 19.91 19.53
C LYS A 62 -3.95 19.54 18.21
N GLU A 63 -4.22 18.34 17.72
CA GLU A 63 -3.84 17.97 16.36
C GLU A 63 -4.66 18.80 15.36
N ILE A 64 -3.95 19.44 14.42
CA ILE A 64 -4.52 20.29 13.38
C ILE A 64 -4.25 19.63 12.03
N ALA A 65 -5.26 19.61 11.18
CA ALA A 65 -5.15 19.17 9.79
C ALA A 65 -4.89 20.37 8.87
N ILE A 66 -3.83 20.28 8.07
CA ILE A 66 -3.56 21.20 6.96
C ILE A 66 -3.89 20.48 5.67
N ASP A 67 -4.91 20.99 4.99
CA ASP A 67 -5.35 20.46 3.73
C ASP A 67 -4.71 21.24 2.59
N ILE A 68 -3.92 20.53 1.78
CA ILE A 68 -3.23 21.08 0.63
C ILE A 68 -3.84 20.45 -0.60
N ASN A 69 -4.64 21.24 -1.30
CA ASN A 69 -5.40 20.80 -2.48
C ASN A 69 -4.78 21.32 -3.77
N ASP A 70 -5.22 20.73 -4.89
CA ASP A 70 -4.91 21.18 -6.25
C ASP A 70 -3.40 21.20 -6.53
N LEU A 71 -2.66 20.23 -5.99
CA LEU A 71 -1.23 20.10 -6.26
C LEU A 71 -1.03 19.47 -7.64
N THR A 72 -0.19 20.10 -8.44
CA THR A 72 0.15 19.67 -9.80
C THR A 72 1.66 19.42 -9.94
N PRO A 73 2.26 18.55 -9.12
CA PRO A 73 3.67 18.22 -9.23
C PRO A 73 3.95 17.37 -10.47
N LYS A 74 5.21 17.37 -10.89
CA LYS A 74 5.73 16.46 -11.90
C LYS A 74 6.41 15.29 -11.22
N ALA A 75 6.11 14.08 -11.67
CA ALA A 75 6.74 12.84 -11.23
C ALA A 75 8.09 12.60 -11.94
N ALA A 76 8.84 11.59 -11.51
CA ALA A 76 10.17 11.27 -12.03
C ALA A 76 10.18 10.91 -13.53
N ASP A 77 9.07 10.35 -14.01
CA ASP A 77 8.82 10.00 -15.42
C ASP A 77 8.41 11.21 -16.30
N ASN A 78 8.59 12.43 -15.79
CA ASN A 78 8.17 13.70 -16.41
C ASN A 78 6.65 13.84 -16.63
N LEU A 79 5.84 12.97 -16.04
CA LEU A 79 4.40 13.08 -16.12
C LEU A 79 3.89 14.04 -15.05
N SER A 80 2.95 14.89 -15.45
CA SER A 80 2.33 15.84 -14.53
C SER A 80 1.11 15.20 -13.90
N LEU A 81 1.03 15.23 -12.57
CA LEU A 81 -0.19 14.88 -11.85
C LEU A 81 -1.21 16.00 -12.07
N LYS A 82 -2.44 15.63 -12.40
CA LYS A 82 -3.51 16.59 -12.64
C LYS A 82 -4.06 17.11 -11.32
N ASP A 83 -4.13 16.24 -10.33
CA ASP A 83 -4.70 16.55 -9.03
C ASP A 83 -4.06 15.67 -7.96
N LEU A 84 -3.49 16.29 -6.94
CA LEU A 84 -2.93 15.64 -5.76
C LEU A 84 -3.39 16.42 -4.54
N ASP A 85 -4.21 15.77 -3.72
CA ASP A 85 -4.68 16.32 -2.46
C ASP A 85 -4.01 15.61 -1.30
N VAL A 86 -3.37 16.37 -0.42
CA VAL A 86 -2.65 15.84 0.74
C VAL A 86 -3.09 16.58 2.00
N SER A 87 -3.40 15.81 3.04
CA SER A 87 -3.65 16.31 4.39
C SER A 87 -2.44 16.03 5.28
N VAL A 88 -1.88 17.07 5.89
CA VAL A 88 -0.79 16.96 6.86
C VAL A 88 -1.34 17.24 8.25
N PHE A 89 -1.16 16.30 9.17
CA PHE A 89 -1.58 16.44 10.56
C PHE A 89 -0.37 16.78 11.41
N TYR A 90 -0.47 17.86 12.18
CA TYR A 90 0.61 18.30 13.07
C TYR A 90 0.06 18.73 14.42
N ARG A 91 0.95 18.75 15.40
CA ARG A 91 0.70 19.33 16.72
C ARG A 91 1.92 20.13 17.17
N VAL A 92 1.67 21.14 18.00
CA VAL A 92 2.70 21.96 18.62
C VAL A 92 2.69 21.69 20.12
N PRO A 93 3.84 21.38 20.75
CA PRO A 93 3.93 21.28 22.20
C PRO A 93 3.55 22.60 22.86
N GLN A 94 2.76 22.53 23.94
CA GLN A 94 2.21 23.70 24.64
C GLN A 94 3.25 24.76 25.00
N HIS A 95 4.41 24.33 25.50
CA HIS A 95 5.52 25.17 25.94
C HIS A 95 6.33 25.85 24.80
N ARG A 96 6.00 25.58 23.53
CA ARG A 96 6.67 26.18 22.35
C ARG A 96 5.76 27.14 21.60
N VAL A 97 4.49 27.24 22.00
CA VAL A 97 3.49 28.04 21.28
C VAL A 97 3.82 29.53 21.36
N SER A 98 4.30 30.03 22.51
CA SER A 98 4.71 31.43 22.64
C SER A 98 5.88 31.79 21.72
N GLU A 99 6.87 30.91 21.61
CA GLU A 99 8.05 31.12 20.76
C GLU A 99 7.69 31.10 19.27
N LEU A 100 6.87 30.13 18.84
CA LEU A 100 6.37 30.07 17.47
C LEU A 100 5.49 31.26 17.11
N MET A 101 4.71 31.78 18.07
CA MET A 101 3.96 33.02 17.88
C MET A 101 4.90 34.20 17.62
N VAL A 102 6.01 34.32 18.35
CA VAL A 102 6.97 35.42 18.13
C VAL A 102 7.71 35.25 16.81
N LYS A 103 8.23 34.05 16.53
CA LYS A 103 9.05 33.76 15.35
C LYS A 103 8.25 33.79 14.05
N TYR A 104 7.00 33.31 14.09
CA TYR A 104 6.13 33.13 12.92
C TYR A 104 4.80 33.86 13.05
N ALA A 105 4.79 35.03 13.71
CA ALA A 105 3.59 35.83 13.95
C ALA A 105 2.72 36.06 12.69
N ALA A 106 3.36 36.29 11.54
CA ALA A 106 2.69 36.53 10.26
C ALA A 106 2.13 35.27 9.59
N ALA A 107 2.48 34.08 10.08
CA ALA A 107 2.08 32.79 9.54
C ALA A 107 1.03 32.06 10.41
N ALA A 108 0.59 32.66 11.52
CA ALA A 108 -0.53 32.13 12.28
C ALA A 108 -1.84 32.32 11.50
N ALA A 109 -2.62 31.24 11.37
CA ALA A 109 -3.92 31.28 10.71
C ALA A 109 -5.03 31.10 11.75
N ARG A 110 -6.15 31.80 11.58
CA ARG A 110 -7.30 31.66 12.47
C ARG A 110 -8.20 30.53 11.97
N GLY A 111 -8.47 29.55 12.83
CA GLY A 111 -9.39 28.45 12.58
C GLY A 111 -10.85 28.91 12.52
N GLN A 112 -11.74 28.02 12.06
CA GLN A 112 -13.17 28.29 11.98
C GLN A 112 -13.83 28.41 13.36
N ASP A 113 -13.23 27.76 14.36
CA ASP A 113 -13.55 27.86 15.78
C ASP A 113 -13.07 29.18 16.42
N GLY A 114 -12.39 30.04 15.65
CA GLY A 114 -11.87 31.31 16.11
C GLY A 114 -10.54 31.20 16.86
N VAL A 115 -9.99 29.98 17.01
CA VAL A 115 -8.72 29.67 17.68
C VAL A 115 -7.57 29.79 16.69
N TYR A 116 -6.39 30.26 17.14
CA TYR A 116 -5.23 30.38 16.26
C TYR A 116 -4.49 29.06 16.11
N MET A 117 -4.09 28.77 14.87
CA MET A 117 -3.25 27.63 14.50
C MET A 117 -1.79 28.11 14.41
N PRO A 118 -0.91 27.67 15.33
CA PRO A 118 0.48 28.11 15.35
C PRO A 118 1.24 27.62 14.10
N ALA A 119 2.06 28.49 13.51
CA ALA A 119 2.93 28.20 12.36
C ALA A 119 2.23 27.63 11.10
N TYR A 120 0.90 27.72 10.98
CA TYR A 120 0.13 27.16 9.85
C TYR A 120 0.69 27.54 8.48
N GLY A 121 0.96 28.83 8.24
CA GLY A 121 1.47 29.31 6.95
C GLY A 121 2.90 28.87 6.65
N LEU A 122 3.71 28.62 7.68
CA LEU A 122 5.04 28.02 7.50
C LEU A 122 4.88 26.57 7.06
N LEU A 123 4.12 25.78 7.82
CA LEU A 123 3.90 24.37 7.52
C LEU A 123 3.26 24.17 6.15
N TYR A 124 2.29 25.00 5.79
CA TYR A 124 1.65 24.93 4.46
C TYR A 124 2.68 25.06 3.33
N ARG A 125 3.62 25.99 3.45
CA ARG A 125 4.69 26.18 2.45
C ARG A 125 5.71 25.04 2.47
N GLU A 126 6.17 24.63 3.64
CA GLU A 126 7.15 23.56 3.78
C GLU A 126 6.59 22.20 3.36
N ALA A 127 5.36 21.88 3.76
CA ALA A 127 4.67 20.67 3.33
C ALA A 127 4.48 20.65 1.82
N ARG A 128 4.05 21.77 1.22
CA ARG A 128 3.94 21.87 -0.24
C ARG A 128 5.30 21.63 -0.91
N ALA A 129 6.37 22.27 -0.43
CA ALA A 129 7.70 22.07 -0.98
C ALA A 129 8.20 20.62 -0.83
N ALA A 130 7.99 19.99 0.33
CA ALA A 130 8.35 18.59 0.58
C ALA A 130 7.55 17.62 -0.31
N ILE A 131 6.25 17.84 -0.50
CA ILE A 131 5.42 17.02 -1.39
C ILE A 131 5.92 17.11 -2.83
N TYR A 132 6.15 18.32 -3.34
CA TYR A 132 6.67 18.49 -4.71
C TYR A 132 8.02 17.80 -4.90
N GLU A 133 8.92 17.90 -3.92
CA GLU A 133 10.23 17.25 -3.98
C GLU A 133 10.11 15.72 -3.99
N GLN A 134 9.37 15.13 -3.04
CA GLN A 134 9.23 13.66 -2.99
C GLN A 134 8.51 13.10 -4.22
N VAL A 135 7.45 13.76 -4.68
CA VAL A 135 6.74 13.32 -5.89
C VAL A 135 7.65 13.33 -7.11
N SER A 136 8.54 14.32 -7.24
CA SER A 136 9.49 14.39 -8.35
C SER A 136 10.53 13.26 -8.41
N ARG A 137 10.66 12.47 -7.34
CA ARG A 137 11.62 11.36 -7.24
C ARG A 137 10.99 10.00 -7.50
N ILE A 138 9.66 9.92 -7.52
CA ILE A 138 8.91 8.67 -7.65
C ILE A 138 8.20 8.64 -9.01
N ASP A 139 8.15 7.47 -9.64
CA ASP A 139 7.42 7.27 -10.89
C ASP A 139 5.91 7.33 -10.66
N SER A 140 5.16 7.85 -11.64
CA SER A 140 3.70 8.02 -11.53
C SER A 140 2.99 6.69 -11.25
N LEU A 141 3.47 5.60 -11.83
CA LEU A 141 2.93 4.26 -11.59
C LEU A 141 3.13 3.80 -10.14
N GLN A 142 4.29 4.10 -9.55
CA GLN A 142 4.61 3.74 -8.17
C GLN A 142 3.78 4.57 -7.18
N LEU A 143 3.55 5.85 -7.47
CA LEU A 143 2.66 6.72 -6.67
C LEU A 143 1.24 6.13 -6.56
N HIS A 144 0.72 5.55 -7.65
CA HIS A 144 -0.59 4.90 -7.65
C HIS A 144 -0.59 3.55 -6.92
N LYS A 145 0.49 2.78 -7.03
CA LYS A 145 0.60 1.45 -6.40
C LYS A 145 0.92 1.50 -4.91
N GLN A 146 1.71 2.48 -4.46
CA GLN A 146 2.31 2.53 -3.12
C GLN A 146 2.15 3.92 -2.49
N ARG A 147 0.89 4.36 -2.30
CA ARG A 147 0.58 5.65 -1.67
C ARG A 147 1.14 5.77 -0.26
N ASP A 148 1.21 4.67 0.48
CA ASP A 148 1.75 4.63 1.85
C ASP A 148 3.26 4.93 1.88
N MET A 149 3.99 4.55 0.83
CA MET A 149 5.41 4.87 0.69
C MET A 149 5.60 6.38 0.56
N LEU A 150 4.85 7.04 -0.34
CA LEU A 150 4.87 8.49 -0.49
C LEU A 150 4.53 9.20 0.84
N GLN A 151 3.51 8.72 1.57
CA GLN A 151 3.13 9.32 2.85
C GLN A 151 4.28 9.31 3.87
N ASN A 152 4.97 8.17 3.99
CA ASN A 152 6.09 8.04 4.91
C ASN A 152 7.30 8.87 4.49
N GLU A 153 7.60 8.94 3.19
CA GLU A 153 8.71 9.76 2.67
C GLU A 153 8.44 11.25 2.85
N VAL A 154 7.22 11.72 2.56
CA VAL A 154 6.82 13.11 2.79
C VAL A 154 6.86 13.44 4.27
N LEU A 155 6.40 12.54 5.14
CA LEU A 155 6.47 12.71 6.59
C LEU A 155 7.92 12.87 7.05
N GLY A 156 8.81 11.97 6.63
CA GLY A 156 10.23 12.00 7.00
C GLY A 156 10.94 13.26 6.50
N GLU A 157 10.70 13.67 5.26
CA GLU A 157 11.29 14.88 4.71
C GLU A 157 10.77 16.14 5.41
N LEU A 158 9.46 16.23 5.63
CA LEU A 158 8.85 17.39 6.29
C LEU A 158 9.34 17.51 7.74
N GLN A 159 9.33 16.41 8.49
CA GLN A 159 9.84 16.38 9.86
C GLN A 159 11.34 16.76 9.88
N GLY A 160 12.15 16.23 8.97
CA GLY A 160 13.58 16.54 8.88
C GLY A 160 13.88 18.00 8.48
N ARG A 161 13.01 18.66 7.70
CA ARG A 161 13.11 20.10 7.39
C ARG A 161 12.80 20.97 8.60
N LEU A 162 11.75 20.58 9.34
CA LEU A 162 11.35 21.27 10.56
C LEU A 162 12.43 21.13 11.64
N GLU A 163 13.01 19.94 11.82
CA GLU A 163 14.10 19.72 12.79
C GLU A 163 15.36 20.55 12.49
N ARG A 164 15.64 20.83 11.22
CA ARG A 164 16.76 21.71 10.82
C ARG A 164 16.53 23.18 11.19
N THR A 165 15.27 23.62 11.24
CA THR A 165 14.91 25.03 11.42
C THR A 165 14.48 25.35 12.85
N ASP A 166 13.73 24.43 13.46
CA ASP A 166 13.03 24.53 14.75
C ASP A 166 12.95 23.15 15.43
N PRO A 167 14.06 22.67 16.04
CA PRO A 167 14.14 21.32 16.58
C PRO A 167 13.16 21.09 17.74
N GLY A 168 12.17 20.23 17.52
CA GLY A 168 11.20 19.80 18.54
C GLY A 168 10.00 20.73 18.74
N ASP A 169 9.91 21.82 17.98
CA ASP A 169 8.84 22.82 18.13
C ASP A 169 7.54 22.39 17.48
N ILE A 170 7.65 21.57 16.44
CA ILE A 170 6.54 21.14 15.60
C ILE A 170 6.69 19.65 15.36
N ILE A 171 5.61 18.91 15.62
CA ILE A 171 5.59 17.47 15.49
C ILE A 171 4.56 17.11 14.42
N ILE A 172 5.01 16.49 13.34
CA ILE A 172 4.14 15.94 12.31
C ILE A 172 3.65 14.57 12.77
N THR A 173 2.34 14.41 12.98
CA THR A 173 1.78 13.13 13.41
C THR A 173 1.66 12.15 12.24
N ARG A 174 1.09 12.60 11.12
CA ARG A 174 0.84 11.77 9.94
C ARG A 174 0.57 12.62 8.70
N VAL A 175 0.81 12.03 7.54
CA VAL A 175 0.49 12.58 6.23
C VAL A 175 -0.45 11.62 5.52
N VAL A 176 -1.53 12.12 4.92
CA VAL A 176 -2.52 11.31 4.23
C VAL A 176 -2.72 11.84 2.82
N VAL A 177 -2.60 10.97 1.82
CA VAL A 177 -2.91 11.29 0.43
C VAL A 177 -4.38 10.99 0.18
N ARG A 178 -5.18 12.03 -0.10
CA ARG A 178 -6.63 11.91 -0.28
C ARG A 178 -7.02 11.59 -1.71
N ALA A 179 -6.48 12.38 -2.64
CA ALA A 179 -6.72 12.21 -4.07
C ALA A 179 -5.38 12.20 -4.81
N LEU A 180 -5.30 11.36 -5.83
CA LEU A 180 -4.16 11.26 -6.74
C LEU A 180 -4.73 10.89 -8.10
N ASN A 181 -4.86 11.90 -8.96
CA ASN A 181 -5.38 11.76 -10.31
C ASN A 181 -4.31 12.18 -11.32
N THR A 182 -4.07 11.32 -12.29
CA THR A 182 -3.18 11.57 -13.43
C THR A 182 -3.98 12.04 -14.64
N ASP A 183 -3.31 12.61 -15.65
CA ASP A 183 -3.99 12.97 -16.89
C ASP A 183 -4.52 11.70 -17.60
N PRO A 184 -5.80 11.64 -18.00
CA PRO A 184 -6.40 10.45 -18.63
C PRO A 184 -5.68 9.99 -19.91
N SER A 185 -5.08 10.92 -20.65
CA SER A 185 -4.34 10.59 -21.88
C SER A 185 -3.04 9.82 -21.59
N ILE A 186 -2.41 10.14 -20.46
CA ILE A 186 -1.20 9.50 -19.97
C ILE A 186 -1.53 8.17 -19.29
N GLU A 187 -2.64 8.09 -18.56
CA GLU A 187 -3.12 6.82 -18.00
C GLU A 187 -3.35 5.75 -19.07
N ALA A 188 -3.83 6.16 -20.25
CA ALA A 188 -3.97 5.26 -21.39
C ALA A 188 -2.60 4.75 -21.87
N ALA A 189 -1.63 5.63 -22.07
CA ALA A 189 -0.27 5.25 -22.48
C ALA A 189 0.44 4.35 -21.44
N ILE A 190 0.30 4.64 -20.15
CA ILE A 190 0.82 3.80 -19.07
C ILE A 190 0.13 2.44 -19.08
N ARG A 191 -1.20 2.41 -19.23
CA ARG A 191 -1.97 1.17 -19.27
C ARG A 191 -1.52 0.29 -20.44
N ASP A 192 -1.33 0.87 -21.61
CA ASP A 192 -0.85 0.18 -22.80
C ASP A 192 0.57 -0.36 -22.60
N ALA A 193 1.47 0.42 -21.99
CA ALA A 193 2.82 -0.01 -21.68
C ALA A 193 2.86 -1.16 -20.66
N VAL A 194 2.10 -1.05 -19.57
CA VAL A 194 1.98 -2.12 -18.56
C VAL A 194 1.35 -3.37 -19.15
N GLU A 195 0.36 -3.22 -20.04
CA GLU A 195 -0.24 -4.35 -20.73
C GLU A 195 0.75 -5.02 -21.68
N ALA A 196 1.54 -4.24 -22.43
CA ALA A 196 2.58 -4.77 -23.30
C ALA A 196 3.67 -5.52 -22.50
N GLU A 197 4.09 -4.98 -21.35
CA GLU A 197 5.06 -5.61 -20.45
C GLU A 197 4.53 -6.92 -19.88
N LYS A 198 3.28 -6.94 -19.38
CA LYS A 198 2.63 -8.18 -18.92
C LYS A 198 2.46 -9.21 -20.03
N ARG A 199 2.16 -8.78 -21.26
CA ARG A 199 2.10 -9.67 -22.43
C ARG A 199 3.47 -10.26 -22.74
N LEU A 200 4.55 -9.49 -22.61
CA LEU A 200 5.91 -9.98 -22.81
C LEU A 200 6.28 -10.99 -21.72
N GLU A 201 6.02 -10.67 -20.46
CA GLU A 201 6.25 -11.55 -19.31
C GLU A 201 5.47 -12.85 -19.47
N ALA A 202 4.18 -12.78 -19.83
CA ALA A 202 3.36 -13.96 -20.08
C ALA A 202 3.91 -14.83 -21.22
N LYS A 203 4.40 -14.23 -22.31
CA LYS A 203 5.05 -14.98 -23.39
C LYS A 203 6.36 -15.61 -22.95
N GLN A 204 7.14 -14.93 -22.12
CA GLN A 204 8.39 -15.46 -21.60
C GLN A 204 8.14 -16.65 -20.68
N VAL A 205 7.14 -16.55 -19.80
CA VAL A 205 6.65 -17.66 -18.99
C VAL A 205 6.16 -18.81 -19.88
N GLN A 206 5.42 -18.54 -20.97
CA GLN A 206 5.00 -19.58 -21.91
C GLN A 206 6.18 -20.28 -22.60
N VAL A 207 7.22 -19.53 -22.98
CA VAL A 207 8.44 -20.10 -23.57
C VAL A 207 9.15 -21.00 -22.56
N GLU A 208 9.24 -20.59 -21.29
CA GLU A 208 9.84 -21.40 -20.24
C GLU A 208 9.01 -22.67 -19.96
N ILE A 209 7.68 -22.57 -19.93
CA ILE A 209 6.79 -23.74 -19.83
C ILE A 209 7.03 -24.69 -21.01
N ALA A 210 7.03 -24.19 -22.25
CA ALA A 210 7.23 -25.02 -23.44
C ALA A 210 8.59 -25.73 -23.45
N LYS A 211 9.66 -25.08 -22.96
CA LYS A 211 10.97 -25.71 -22.78
C LYS A 211 10.91 -26.83 -21.75
N LYS A 212 10.26 -26.60 -20.61
CA LYS A 212 10.10 -27.60 -19.56
C LYS A 212 9.28 -28.80 -20.03
N ASP A 213 8.22 -28.57 -20.80
CA ASP A 213 7.43 -29.64 -21.40
C ASP A 213 8.25 -30.47 -22.39
N ALA A 214 9.09 -29.83 -23.21
CA ALA A 214 10.00 -30.54 -24.10
C ALA A 214 11.05 -31.38 -23.33
N GLU A 215 11.61 -30.84 -22.24
CA GLU A 215 12.50 -31.59 -21.35
C GLU A 215 11.81 -32.82 -20.74
N ILE A 216 10.57 -32.66 -20.26
CA ILE A 216 9.74 -33.75 -19.71
C ILE A 216 9.53 -34.84 -20.77
N GLU A 217 9.24 -34.47 -22.01
CA GLU A 217 8.98 -35.45 -23.08
C GLU A 217 10.24 -36.22 -23.48
N ILE A 218 11.40 -35.56 -23.54
CA ILE A 218 12.68 -36.23 -23.77
C ILE A 218 12.96 -37.24 -22.65
N GLU A 219 12.75 -36.86 -21.40
CA GLU A 219 13.01 -37.74 -20.27
C GLU A 219 12.02 -38.91 -20.22
N ARG A 220 10.74 -38.67 -20.57
CA ARG A 220 9.74 -39.72 -20.75
C ARG A 220 10.16 -40.69 -21.86
N ALA A 221 10.63 -40.19 -23.01
CA ALA A 221 11.08 -41.02 -24.12
C ALA A 221 12.30 -41.87 -23.74
N LYS A 222 13.26 -41.32 -22.99
CA LYS A 222 14.39 -42.09 -22.43
C LYS A 222 13.92 -43.17 -21.46
N GLY A 223 13.00 -42.84 -20.55
CA GLY A 223 12.45 -43.81 -19.62
C GLY A 223 11.75 -44.98 -20.31
N ILE A 224 10.99 -44.69 -21.39
CA ILE A 224 10.38 -45.73 -22.24
C ILE A 224 11.45 -46.56 -22.96
N ALA A 225 12.47 -45.92 -23.54
CA ALA A 225 13.55 -46.61 -24.23
C ALA A 225 14.35 -47.52 -23.28
N GLU A 226 14.64 -47.06 -22.08
CA GLU A 226 15.34 -47.83 -21.05
C GLU A 226 14.47 -49.00 -20.53
N ALA A 227 13.19 -48.75 -20.28
CA ALA A 227 12.24 -49.82 -19.94
C ALA A 227 12.16 -50.89 -21.05
N ASN A 228 12.10 -50.48 -22.32
CA ASN A 228 12.11 -51.40 -23.45
C ASN A 228 13.43 -52.20 -23.55
N ASN A 229 14.57 -51.58 -23.28
CA ASN A 229 15.86 -52.27 -23.24
C ASN A 229 15.94 -53.32 -22.11
N ILE A 230 15.37 -53.01 -20.93
CA ILE A 230 15.28 -53.94 -19.80
C ILE A 230 14.32 -55.10 -20.14
N ILE A 231 13.18 -54.81 -20.76
CA ILE A 231 12.23 -55.85 -21.22
C ILE A 231 12.90 -56.75 -22.27
N ASN A 232 13.57 -56.17 -23.27
CA ASN A 232 14.27 -56.95 -24.30
C ASN A 232 15.41 -57.82 -23.75
N SER A 233 16.12 -57.35 -22.72
CA SER A 233 17.18 -58.15 -22.10
C SER A 233 16.64 -59.26 -21.18
N SER A 234 15.41 -59.13 -20.67
CA SER A 234 14.74 -60.17 -19.87
C SER A 234 13.92 -61.16 -20.71
N LEU A 235 13.63 -60.84 -21.98
CA LEU A 235 12.99 -61.74 -22.94
C LEU A 235 13.97 -62.81 -23.45
N THR A 236 14.10 -63.89 -22.67
CA THR A 236 14.75 -65.13 -23.12
C THR A 236 13.77 -65.99 -23.92
N ALA A 237 14.29 -66.86 -24.80
CA ALA A 237 13.45 -67.74 -25.63
C ALA A 237 12.53 -68.64 -24.77
N GLU A 238 13.05 -69.10 -23.63
CA GLU A 238 12.34 -69.91 -22.66
C GLU A 238 11.23 -69.13 -21.93
N TYR A 239 11.45 -67.84 -21.63
CA TYR A 239 10.42 -66.99 -21.00
C TYR A 239 9.30 -66.63 -21.97
N LEU A 240 9.62 -66.32 -23.23
CA LEU A 240 8.62 -66.13 -24.28
C LEU A 240 7.75 -67.38 -24.46
N GLN A 241 8.36 -68.57 -24.45
CA GLN A 241 7.64 -69.83 -24.53
C GLN A 241 6.76 -70.08 -23.29
N HIS A 242 7.22 -69.71 -22.09
CA HIS A 242 6.42 -69.76 -20.87
C HIS A 242 5.19 -68.84 -20.92
N GLU A 243 5.34 -67.58 -21.37
CA GLU A 243 4.20 -66.66 -21.52
C GLU A 243 3.22 -67.11 -22.60
N VAL A 244 3.71 -67.67 -23.73
CA VAL A 244 2.83 -68.31 -24.73
C VAL A 244 2.04 -69.47 -24.12
N ASN A 245 2.68 -70.35 -23.35
CA ASN A 245 1.99 -71.47 -22.68
C ASN A 245 0.95 -70.99 -21.66
N LYS A 246 1.25 -69.93 -20.92
CA LYS A 246 0.33 -69.34 -19.94
C LYS A 246 -0.85 -68.63 -20.60
N ALA A 247 -0.61 -67.96 -21.73
CA ALA A 247 -1.68 -67.43 -22.56
C ALA A 247 -2.55 -68.57 -23.10
N LEU A 248 -1.96 -69.65 -23.62
CA LEU A 248 -2.69 -70.86 -24.05
C LEU A 248 -3.51 -71.49 -22.92
N GLN A 249 -2.97 -71.54 -21.69
CA GLN A 249 -3.71 -72.04 -20.53
C GLN A 249 -4.92 -71.16 -20.21
N ARG A 250 -4.77 -69.83 -20.21
CA ARG A 250 -5.89 -68.89 -20.04
C ARG A 250 -6.90 -68.95 -21.18
N PHE A 251 -6.46 -69.30 -22.39
CA PHE A 251 -7.35 -69.55 -23.52
C PHE A 251 -8.09 -70.88 -23.37
N ALA A 252 -7.44 -71.93 -22.84
CA ALA A 252 -8.07 -73.21 -22.55
C ALA A 252 -9.11 -73.13 -21.41
N ASP A 253 -8.88 -72.23 -20.45
CA ASP A 253 -9.81 -71.97 -19.33
C ASP A 253 -11.01 -71.09 -19.74
N ASN A 254 -10.96 -70.39 -20.90
CA ASN A 254 -12.07 -69.60 -21.42
C ASN A 254 -12.92 -70.43 -22.41
N GLU A 255 -14.21 -70.60 -22.13
CA GLU A 255 -15.21 -71.30 -22.98
C GLU A 255 -15.62 -70.51 -24.26
N GLY A 256 -14.66 -69.85 -24.93
CA GLY A 256 -14.91 -68.98 -26.08
C GLY A 256 -14.46 -69.60 -27.41
N SER A 257 -15.39 -69.71 -28.38
CA SER A 257 -15.22 -70.42 -29.65
C SER A 257 -14.41 -69.70 -30.75
N VAL A 258 -13.80 -68.54 -30.49
CA VAL A 258 -13.02 -67.79 -31.49
C VAL A 258 -11.61 -67.51 -31.00
N VAL A 259 -10.65 -68.20 -31.62
CA VAL A 259 -9.21 -68.05 -31.37
C VAL A 259 -8.59 -67.33 -32.56
N VAL A 260 -7.96 -66.18 -32.34
CA VAL A 260 -7.23 -65.43 -33.38
C VAL A 260 -5.75 -65.79 -33.28
N ILE A 261 -5.27 -66.63 -34.20
CA ILE A 261 -3.86 -67.00 -34.30
C ILE A 261 -3.19 -66.07 -35.32
N PRO A 262 -2.16 -65.30 -34.96
CA PRO A 262 -1.42 -64.49 -35.91
C PRO A 262 -0.65 -65.38 -36.90
N ALA A 263 -0.76 -65.07 -38.19
CA ALA A 263 -0.41 -65.93 -39.33
C ALA A 263 1.10 -66.29 -39.50
N ASN A 264 1.98 -65.91 -38.55
CA ASN A 264 3.42 -66.07 -38.71
C ASN A 264 4.13 -66.75 -37.51
N MET A 265 3.40 -67.49 -36.67
CA MET A 265 4.03 -68.34 -35.66
C MET A 265 4.42 -69.70 -36.26
N GLN A 266 5.72 -69.94 -36.44
CA GLN A 266 6.25 -71.25 -36.83
C GLN A 266 6.12 -72.22 -35.65
N GLY A 267 5.45 -73.36 -35.87
CA GLY A 267 5.38 -74.47 -34.90
C GLY A 267 4.00 -74.78 -34.31
N PHE A 268 2.93 -74.07 -34.72
CA PHE A 268 1.57 -74.45 -34.35
C PHE A 268 0.99 -75.43 -35.38
N ASP A 269 0.70 -76.66 -34.93
CA ASP A 269 -0.08 -77.64 -35.70
C ASP A 269 -1.50 -77.69 -35.12
N LEU A 270 -2.50 -77.40 -35.95
CA LEU A 270 -3.89 -77.24 -35.50
C LEU A 270 -4.53 -78.63 -35.38
N ILE A 271 -4.59 -79.17 -34.16
CA ILE A 271 -5.32 -80.41 -33.88
C ILE A 271 -6.77 -80.04 -33.54
N LEU A 272 -7.65 -80.15 -34.54
CA LEU A 272 -9.10 -80.05 -34.34
C LEU A 272 -9.65 -81.42 -33.93
N ASP A 273 -10.41 -81.45 -32.83
CA ASP A 273 -11.17 -82.63 -32.45
C ASP A 273 -12.29 -82.89 -33.48
N SER A 274 -12.12 -83.96 -34.26
CA SER A 274 -13.09 -84.40 -35.27
C SER A 274 -14.43 -84.90 -34.70
N GLY A 275 -14.56 -84.98 -33.37
CA GLY A 275 -15.80 -85.36 -32.68
C GLY A 275 -16.93 -84.32 -32.70
N GLN A 276 -16.64 -83.03 -32.87
CA GLN A 276 -17.66 -81.97 -32.81
C GLN A 276 -18.15 -81.43 -34.16
N LEU A 277 -17.55 -81.85 -35.28
CA LEU A 277 -17.97 -81.42 -36.62
C LEU A 277 -19.24 -82.14 -37.14
N ARG A 278 -19.86 -83.01 -36.34
CA ARG A 278 -21.09 -83.76 -36.67
C ARG A 278 -22.32 -83.32 -35.86
N ARG A 279 -22.55 -82.01 -35.67
CA ARG A 279 -23.88 -81.50 -35.31
C ARG A 279 -24.12 -80.12 -35.92
N GLY A 280 -24.73 -80.13 -37.09
CA GLY A 280 -25.13 -78.92 -37.81
C GLY A 280 -25.43 -79.15 -39.29
N GLY A 281 -26.00 -80.32 -39.62
CA GLY A 281 -26.59 -80.58 -40.94
C GLY A 281 -28.11 -80.58 -40.77
N ASN A 282 -28.71 -79.42 -41.01
CA ASN A 282 -30.01 -79.17 -41.64
C ASN A 282 -30.19 -77.66 -41.80
#